data_AF-A0A162U8J6-F1
#
_entry.id   AF-A0A162U8J6-F1
#
_cell.length_a   1.000
_cell.length_b   1.000
_cell.length_c   1.000
_cell.angle_alpha   90.00
_cell.angle_beta   90.00
_cell.angle_gamma   90.00
#
_symmetry.space_group_name_H-M   'P 1'
#
loop_
_entity.id
_entity.type
_entity.pdbx_description
1 polymer ?
#
loop_
_entity_poly.entity_id
_entity_poly.type
_entity_poly.pdbx_seq_one_letter_code
_entity_poly.pdbx_strand_id
1 'polypeptide(L)' 'MGIKLSPAGRRLTTVIVAAPIMVATTWILYKRLVLGEERRVSDGRAIRPMGVRERDAKDQLN' A
#
# COMPACT_ATOMS: atom_id res chain seq x y z
N MET A 1 -26.94 14.47 -18.36
CA MET A 1 -27.88 13.38 -18.72
C MET A 1 -27.24 12.07 -18.27
N GLY A 2 -27.72 11.48 -17.17
CA GLY A 2 -27.11 10.27 -16.59
C GLY A 2 -27.56 9.03 -17.34
N ILE A 3 -26.62 8.25 -17.88
CA ILE A 3 -26.92 6.96 -18.50
C ILE A 3 -27.48 6.05 -17.39
N LYS A 4 -28.76 5.68 -17.49
CA LYS A 4 -29.37 4.71 -16.56
C LYS A 4 -28.80 3.32 -16.87
N LEU A 5 -27.77 2.92 -16.13
CA LEU A 5 -27.25 1.55 -16.20
C LEU A 5 -28.26 0.57 -15.61
N SER A 6 -28.40 -0.59 -16.25
CA SER A 6 -29.15 -1.72 -15.70
C SER A 6 -28.56 -2.12 -14.34
N PRO A 7 -29.33 -2.78 -13.44
CA PRO A 7 -28.82 -3.23 -12.14
C PRO A 7 -27.54 -4.08 -12.26
N ALA A 8 -27.42 -4.88 -13.33
CA ALA A 8 -26.21 -5.63 -13.65
C ALA A 8 -25.04 -4.71 -14.06
N GLY A 9 -25.30 -3.70 -14.90
CA GLY A 9 -24.30 -2.71 -15.29
C GLY A 9 -23.73 -1.94 -14.11
N ARG A 10 -24.58 -1.56 -13.14
CA ARG A 10 -24.13 -0.85 -11.92
C ARG A 10 -23.18 -1.71 -11.09
N ARG A 11 -23.48 -3.00 -10.92
CA ARG A 11 -22.60 -3.95 -10.21
C ARG A 11 -21.27 -4.13 -10.93
N LEU A 12 -21.30 -4.26 -12.26
CA LEU A 12 -20.10 -4.38 -13.06
C LEU A 12 -19.20 -3.15 -12.93
N THR A 13 -19.77 -1.94 -12.99
CA THR A 13 -19.01 -0.70 -12.75
C THR A 13 -18.38 -0.69 -11.36
N THR A 14 -19.12 -1.09 -10.32
CA THR A 14 -18.56 -1.20 -8.96
C THR A 14 -17.38 -2.16 -8.91
N VAL A 15 -17.49 -3.33 -9.53
CA VAL A 15 -16.39 -4.31 -9.57
C VAL A 15 -15.18 -3.74 -10.32
N ILE A 16 -15.39 -3.10 -11.47
CA ILE A 16 -14.31 -2.48 -12.27
C ILE A 16 -13.57 -1.41 -11.45
N VAL A 17 -14.27 -0.64 -10.64
CA VAL A 17 -13.67 0.42 -9.81
C VAL A 17 -13.03 -0.14 -8.54
N ALA A 18 -13.68 -1.08 -7.86
CA ALA A 18 -13.22 -1.60 -6.57
C ALA A 18 -12.09 -2.63 -6.71
N ALA A 19 -12.12 -3.46 -7.76
CA ALA A 19 -11.13 -4.52 -7.98
C ALA A 19 -9.68 -4.01 -7.99
N PRO A 20 -9.28 -2.96 -8.75
CA PRO A 20 -7.90 -2.49 -8.76
C PRO A 20 -7.42 -1.99 -7.39
N ILE A 21 -8.28 -1.31 -6.64
CA ILE A 21 -7.96 -0.83 -5.28
C ILE A 21 -7.71 -2.01 -4.35
N MET A 22 -8.57 -3.03 -4.43
CA MET A 22 -8.48 -4.22 -3.59
C MET A 22 -7.22 -5.03 -3.91
N VAL A 23 -6.89 -5.20 -5.21
CA VAL A 23 -5.67 -5.87 -5.66
C VAL A 23 -4.43 -5.12 -5.19
N ALA A 24 -4.36 -3.81 -5.38
CA ALA A 24 -3.21 -3.00 -4.95
C ALA A 24 -3.00 -3.06 -3.43
N THR A 25 -4.09 -2.93 -2.66
CA THR A 25 -4.04 -2.98 -1.19
C THR A 25 -3.58 -4.34 -0.69
N THR A 26 -4.15 -5.41 -1.25
CA THR A 26 -3.77 -6.80 -0.92
C THR A 26 -2.30 -7.04 -1.23
N TRP A 27 -1.82 -6.59 -2.38
CA TRP A 27 -0.41 -6.75 -2.77
C TRP A 27 0.54 -6.00 -1.84
N ILE A 28 0.21 -4.76 -1.47
CA ILE A 28 1.03 -3.97 -0.53
C ILE A 28 1.06 -4.64 0.85
N LEU A 29 -0.08 -5.13 1.33
CA LEU A 29 -0.15 -5.85 2.60
C LEU A 29 0.64 -7.16 2.54
N TYR A 30 0.56 -7.90 1.44
CA TYR A 30 1.34 -9.12 1.24
C TYR A 30 2.85 -8.87 1.35
N LYS A 31 3.34 -7.82 0.68
CA LYS A 31 4.75 -7.41 0.78
C LYS A 31 5.18 -7.08 2.21
N ARG A 32 4.30 -6.47 3.01
CA ARG A 32 4.61 -6.09 4.40
C ARG A 32 4.50 -7.23 5.40
N LEU A 33 3.39 -7.97 5.34
CA LEU A 33 3.02 -8.97 6.34
C LEU A 33 3.68 -10.31 6.09
N VAL A 34 3.88 -10.70 4.82
CA VAL A 34 4.45 -12.00 4.46
C VAL A 34 5.91 -11.87 4.07
N LEU A 35 6.26 -10.89 3.22
CA LEU A 35 7.65 -10.71 2.78
C LEU A 35 8.50 -9.89 3.75
N GLY A 36 7.87 -9.24 4.75
CA GLY A 36 8.59 -8.37 5.70
C GLY A 36 9.25 -7.15 5.06
N GLU A 37 8.86 -6.76 3.83
CA GLU A 37 9.40 -5.56 3.19
C GLU A 37 8.99 -4.32 4.02
N GLU A 38 9.98 -3.60 4.53
CA GLU A 38 9.75 -2.35 5.26
C GLU A 38 9.04 -1.32 4.36
N ARG A 39 8.20 -0.46 4.97
CA ARG A 39 7.41 0.54 4.24
C ARG A 39 8.36 1.48 3.48
N ARG A 40 8.29 1.49 2.15
CA ARG A 40 9.08 2.43 1.34
C ARG A 40 8.55 3.86 1.54
N VAL A 41 9.43 4.80 1.87
CA VAL A 41 9.15 6.24 1.76
C VAL A 41 9.22 6.65 0.29
N SER A 42 8.62 7.80 -0.02
CA SER A 42 8.72 8.47 -1.33
C SER A 42 10.16 8.69 -1.80
N ASP A 43 11.14 8.61 -0.90
CA ASP A 43 12.57 8.75 -1.14
C ASP A 43 13.30 7.40 -1.40
N GLY A 44 12.55 6.32 -1.61
CA GLY A 44 13.09 4.98 -1.93
C GLY A 44 13.72 4.23 -0.75
N ARG A 45 13.90 4.88 0.40
CA ARG A 45 14.41 4.25 1.62
C ARG A 45 13.29 3.52 2.37
N ALA A 46 13.69 2.58 3.21
CA ALA A 46 12.77 1.95 4.14
C ALA A 46 12.46 2.90 5.33
N ILE A 47 11.19 3.01 5.73
CA ILE A 47 10.80 3.76 6.93
C ILE A 47 11.26 2.96 8.15
N ARG A 48 12.41 3.36 8.69
CA ARG A 48 12.82 2.97 10.04
C ARG A 48 12.03 3.81 11.05
N PRO A 49 11.50 3.22 12.14
CA PRO A 49 10.99 3.99 13.27
C PRO A 49 12.05 4.99 13.73
N MET A 50 11.65 6.20 14.15
CA MET A 50 12.59 7.24 14.63
C MET A 50 13.59 6.69 15.65
N GLY A 51 13.13 5.86 16.59
CA GLY A 51 14.00 5.24 17.61
C GLY A 51 15.01 4.22 17.10
N VAL A 52 14.82 3.65 15.90
CA VAL A 52 15.81 2.76 15.25
C VAL A 52 16.89 3.61 14.56
N ARG A 53 16.52 4.74 13.95
CA ARG A 53 17.48 5.66 13.32
C ARG A 53 18.50 6.21 14.32
N GLU A 54 18.05 6.57 15.52
CA GLU A 54 18.94 7.07 16.58
C GLU A 54 19.91 6.00 17.09
N ARG A 55 19.46 4.74 17.19
CA ARG A 55 20.30 3.62 17.61
C ARG A 55 21.40 3.34 16.57
N ASP A 56 21.03 3.22 15.30
CA ASP A 56 21.98 2.97 14.21
C ASP A 56 22.98 4.13 14.02
N ALA A 57 22.53 5.39 14.19
CA ALA A 57 23.40 6.56 14.10
C ALA A 57 24.43 6.61 15.24
N LYS A 58 24.06 6.10 16.42
CA LYS A 58 24.93 6.01 17.59
C LYS A 58 25.95 4.88 17.44
N ASP A 59 25.53 3.76 16.84
CA ASP A 59 26.40 2.62 16.55
C ASP A 59 27.39 2.90 15.39
N GLN A 60 27.09 3.83 14.49
CA GLN A 60 28.05 4.29 13.45
C GLN A 60 29.10 5.30 13.95
N LEU A 61 28.91 5.88 15.14
CA LEU A 61 29.83 6.85 15.73
C LEU A 61 30.83 6.22 16.73
N ASN A 62 30.69 4.93 17.02
CA ASN A 62 31.61 4.11 17.82
C ASN A 62 32.44 3.20 16.91
#